data_AF-A0A336LBG7-F1
#
_entry.id   AF-A0A336LBG7-F1
#
_cell.length_a   1.000
_cell.length_b   1.000
_cell.length_c   1.000
_cell.angle_alpha   90.00
_cell.angle_beta   90.00
_cell.angle_gamma   90.00
#
_symmetry.space_group_name_H-M   'P 1'
#
loop_
_entity.id
_entity.type
_entity.pdbx_description
1 polymer ?
#
loop_
_entity_poly.entity_id
_entity_poly.type
_entity_poly.pdbx_seq_one_letter_code
_entity_poly.pdbx_strand_id
1 'polypeptide(L)'
;MNTIILIILTLIGILFFVFLCIYLYARNQYKFWEKRSIPHSKPKFPTGTFDFGGKKHLAEIFNERYVKRGQNEFLGGFIMFHPTIEVYDVQLAKDIMGKDFNYFTNRGSYVNTRDDPLTGHLFNLEGDQWKVMREKLTHVFTSGKMKLMFELVKNIGEEFVKAIERELKFGNSIDVKEFCARYTTDVIGQCAFGIECNSLVNPDAEFRVIGRKVFKINKFKQLFTFNFQGLARKLKMQLFAKDVINFFVNAIHDLVDYREREKIERFDLIGFMMQKRNKEKTDDASDEMMPGLSMKELVAQAFVFYLAGFETSSTNMSYTLYELALNPEVQEKARKHVFQTIKKHGNSLTYDAIQEMHYLEACINDVNLIFVSRITT
;
A
#
# COMPACT_ATOMS: atom_id res chain seq x y z
N MET A 1 52.87 6.32 14.05
CA MET A 1 52.12 7.59 14.21
C MET A 1 51.85 8.26 12.87
N ASN A 2 52.86 8.50 12.02
CA ASN A 2 52.71 9.18 10.73
C ASN A 2 51.79 8.47 9.72
N THR A 3 51.80 7.14 9.66
CA THR A 3 50.95 6.37 8.75
C THR A 3 49.46 6.49 9.08
N ILE A 4 49.11 6.48 10.37
CA ILE A 4 47.72 6.62 10.82
C ILE A 4 47.19 8.02 10.48
N ILE A 5 48.01 9.05 10.71
CA ILE A 5 47.66 10.43 10.36
C ILE A 5 47.45 10.58 8.84
N LEU A 6 48.31 9.97 8.02
CA LEU A 6 48.17 10.00 6.56
C LEU A 6 46.89 9.29 6.09
N ILE A 7 46.53 8.14 6.68
CA ILE A 7 45.28 7.43 6.37
C ILE A 7 44.08 8.30 6.74
N ILE A 8 44.08 8.93 7.92
CA ILE A 8 43.00 9.82 8.36
C ILE A 8 42.84 11.01 7.40
N LEU A 9 43.94 11.68 7.03
CA LEU A 9 43.91 12.80 6.09
C LEU A 9 43.40 12.39 4.70
N THR A 10 43.81 11.20 4.22
CA THR A 10 43.33 10.65 2.94
C THR A 10 41.82 10.38 3.00
N LEU A 11 41.32 9.78 4.08
CA LEU A 11 39.89 9.53 4.27
C LEU A 11 39.09 10.84 4.33
N ILE A 12 39.60 11.86 5.04
CA ILE A 12 38.98 13.19 5.10
C ILE A 12 38.94 13.83 3.70
N GLY A 13 40.03 13.74 2.95
CA GLY A 13 40.11 14.25 1.57
C GLY A 13 39.08 13.58 0.64
N ILE A 14 38.95 12.25 0.72
CA ILE A 14 37.95 11.50 -0.05
C ILE A 14 36.53 11.91 0.36
N LEU A 15 36.24 12.01 1.66
CA LEU A 15 34.92 12.42 2.16
C LEU A 15 34.57 13.85 1.71
N PHE A 16 35.52 14.77 1.75
CA PHE A 16 35.33 16.14 1.27
C PHE A 16 35.06 16.18 -0.24
N PHE A 17 35.82 15.40 -1.03
CA PHE A 17 35.61 15.31 -2.47
C PHE A 17 34.23 14.73 -2.81
N VAL A 18 33.83 13.64 -2.15
CA VAL A 18 32.50 13.04 -2.31
C VAL A 18 31.40 14.03 -1.93
N PHE A 19 31.56 14.74 -0.80
CA PHE A 19 30.63 15.79 -0.39
C PHE A 19 30.51 16.89 -1.44
N LEU A 20 31.63 17.38 -1.97
CA LEU A 20 31.66 18.40 -3.02
C LEU A 20 30.94 17.93 -4.28
N CYS A 21 31.18 16.70 -4.74
CA CYS A 21 30.47 16.11 -5.87
C CYS A 21 28.96 16.04 -5.64
N ILE A 22 28.52 15.58 -4.47
CA ILE A 22 27.09 15.49 -4.10
C ILE A 22 26.48 16.89 -4.05
N TYR A 23 27.18 17.87 -3.45
CA TYR A 23 26.71 19.25 -3.36
C TYR A 23 26.56 19.90 -4.75
N LEU A 24 27.54 19.74 -5.63
CA LEU A 24 27.48 20.25 -7.01
C LEU A 24 26.37 19.57 -7.81
N TYR A 25 26.22 18.25 -7.67
CA TYR A 25 25.11 17.51 -8.27
C TYR A 25 23.75 18.05 -7.79
N ALA A 26 23.56 18.17 -6.47
CA ALA A 26 22.32 18.68 -5.89
C ALA A 26 22.01 20.10 -6.36
N ARG A 27 23.02 20.99 -6.39
CA ARG A 27 22.87 22.36 -6.89
C ARG A 27 22.43 22.38 -8.36
N ASN A 28 22.92 21.47 -9.19
CA ASN A 28 22.46 21.37 -10.58
C ASN A 28 21.01 20.84 -10.68
N GLN A 29 20.65 19.84 -9.88
CA GLN A 29 19.27 19.31 -9.85
C GLN A 29 18.27 20.35 -9.37
N TYR A 30 18.61 21.14 -8.35
CA TYR A 30 17.73 22.18 -7.81
C TYR A 30 17.41 23.33 -8.77
N LYS A 31 18.15 23.46 -9.88
CA LYS A 31 17.83 24.39 -10.96
C LYS A 31 16.80 23.84 -11.96
N PHE A 32 16.30 22.62 -11.78
CA PHE A 32 15.44 21.94 -12.75
C PHE A 32 14.16 22.72 -13.09
N TRP A 33 13.47 23.21 -12.06
CA TRP A 33 12.21 23.98 -12.20
C TRP A 33 12.47 25.43 -12.60
N GLU A 34 13.52 26.06 -12.07
CA GLU A 34 13.95 27.41 -12.44
C GLU A 34 14.25 27.51 -13.94
N LYS A 35 15.00 26.55 -14.50
CA LYS A 35 15.32 26.47 -15.94
C LYS A 35 14.08 26.29 -16.84
N ARG A 36 12.95 25.85 -16.28
CA ARG A 36 11.70 25.60 -16.99
C ARG A 36 10.66 26.70 -16.74
N SER A 37 11.03 27.74 -15.99
CA SER A 37 10.11 28.81 -15.59
C SER A 37 8.86 28.29 -14.86
N ILE A 38 9.00 27.19 -14.11
CA ILE A 38 7.90 26.58 -13.34
C ILE A 38 7.93 27.13 -11.91
N PRO A 39 6.79 27.61 -11.36
CA PRO A 39 6.68 27.97 -9.96
C PRO A 39 7.11 26.81 -9.07
N HIS A 40 8.04 27.04 -8.15
CA HIS A 40 8.56 26.00 -7.28
C HIS A 40 8.97 26.59 -5.94
N SER A 41 9.02 25.73 -4.91
CA SER A 41 9.56 26.16 -3.62
C SER A 41 11.06 25.89 -3.54
N LYS A 42 11.78 26.84 -2.94
CA LYS A 42 13.23 26.78 -2.78
C LYS A 42 13.64 25.50 -2.03
N PRO A 43 14.40 24.59 -2.66
CA PRO A 43 14.84 23.36 -2.01
C PRO A 43 15.96 23.63 -0.99
N LYS A 44 16.04 22.79 0.04
CA LYS A 44 17.13 22.80 1.03
C LYS A 44 18.03 21.58 0.83
N PHE A 45 19.34 21.79 0.80
CA PHE A 45 20.28 20.67 0.75
C PHE A 45 20.34 19.94 2.12
N PRO A 46 20.37 18.61 2.16
CA PRO A 46 20.20 17.66 1.05
C PRO A 46 18.75 17.18 0.84
N THR A 47 17.81 17.59 1.69
CA THR A 47 16.47 17.01 1.81
C THR A 47 15.48 17.41 0.71
N GLY A 48 15.81 18.44 -0.07
CA GLY A 48 14.90 19.04 -1.03
C GLY A 48 13.84 19.90 -0.34
N THR A 49 12.62 19.83 -0.83
CA THR A 49 11.51 20.70 -0.42
C THR A 49 10.63 20.08 0.66
N PHE A 50 10.55 18.75 0.70
CA PHE A 50 9.61 18.01 1.55
C PHE A 50 10.16 17.55 2.90
N ASP A 51 11.40 17.92 3.28
CA ASP A 51 12.07 17.57 4.53
C ASP A 51 11.63 16.22 5.18
N PHE A 52 11.80 15.11 4.45
CA PHE A 52 11.42 13.76 4.90
C PHE A 52 12.17 13.28 6.16
N GLY A 53 13.24 13.98 6.54
CA GLY A 53 14.01 13.72 7.77
C GLY A 53 13.55 14.53 8.98
N GLY A 54 12.64 15.49 8.79
CA GLY A 54 12.10 16.34 9.84
C GLY A 54 11.11 15.62 10.76
N LYS A 55 10.66 16.35 11.80
CA LYS A 55 9.64 15.88 12.75
C LYS A 55 8.21 16.05 12.25
N LYS A 56 7.99 16.83 11.19
CA LYS A 56 6.66 17.09 10.62
C LYS A 56 6.14 15.87 9.87
N HIS A 57 4.84 15.62 9.99
CA HIS A 57 4.19 14.60 9.19
C HIS A 57 4.10 15.06 7.72
N LEU A 58 4.16 14.12 6.75
CA LEU A 58 4.14 14.47 5.32
C LEU A 58 2.91 15.27 4.92
N ALA A 59 1.80 14.91 5.52
CA ALA A 59 0.51 15.59 5.48
C ALA A 59 0.61 17.11 5.69
N GLU A 60 1.21 17.52 6.81
CA GLU A 60 1.42 18.92 7.18
C GLU A 60 2.33 19.62 6.17
N ILE A 61 3.35 18.91 5.67
CA ILE A 61 4.27 19.45 4.67
C ILE A 61 3.53 19.74 3.37
N PHE A 62 2.69 18.82 2.88
CA PHE A 62 1.84 19.06 1.71
C PHE A 62 0.85 20.20 1.97
N ASN A 63 0.24 20.28 3.16
CA ASN A 63 -0.68 21.38 3.50
C ASN A 63 0.01 22.75 3.47
N GLU A 64 1.16 22.88 4.12
CA GLU A 64 1.89 24.14 4.15
C GLU A 64 2.24 24.63 2.74
N ARG A 65 2.56 23.69 1.85
CA ARG A 65 2.87 23.97 0.45
C ARG A 65 1.62 24.36 -0.33
N TYR A 66 0.52 23.64 -0.10
CA TYR A 66 -0.79 24.00 -0.62
C TYR A 66 -1.15 25.43 -0.20
N VAL A 67 -1.16 25.77 1.09
CA VAL A 67 -1.50 27.13 1.57
C VAL A 67 -0.55 28.20 0.99
N LYS A 68 0.75 27.91 0.87
CA LYS A 68 1.75 28.84 0.32
C LYS A 68 1.76 28.93 -1.20
N ARG A 69 0.97 28.11 -1.92
CA ARG A 69 0.99 28.06 -3.40
C ARG A 69 0.51 29.36 -4.04
N GLY A 70 -0.25 30.19 -3.33
CA GLY A 70 -0.93 31.34 -3.91
C GLY A 70 -1.97 30.92 -4.95
N GLN A 71 -1.94 31.53 -6.13
CA GLN A 71 -2.84 31.21 -7.26
C GLN A 71 -2.27 30.15 -8.21
N ASN A 72 -1.12 29.54 -7.88
CA ASN A 72 -0.52 28.55 -8.76
C ASN A 72 -1.33 27.25 -8.80
N GLU A 73 -1.68 26.81 -10.00
CA GLU A 73 -2.40 25.56 -10.28
C GLU A 73 -1.54 24.31 -10.02
N PHE A 74 -0.22 24.48 -10.04
CA PHE A 74 0.76 23.46 -9.71
C PHE A 74 2.00 24.09 -9.08
N LEU A 75 2.76 23.29 -8.33
CA LEU A 75 3.98 23.76 -7.67
C LEU A 75 5.08 22.70 -7.75
N GLY A 76 6.21 23.08 -8.32
CA GLY A 76 7.42 22.29 -8.32
C GLY A 76 8.00 22.11 -6.91
N GLY A 77 8.53 20.93 -6.66
CA GLY A 77 9.22 20.54 -5.44
C GLY A 77 10.32 19.53 -5.72
N PHE A 78 11.03 19.14 -4.67
CA PHE A 78 12.08 18.14 -4.73
C PHE A 78 11.97 17.16 -3.57
N ILE A 79 11.91 15.87 -3.86
CA ILE A 79 12.13 14.82 -2.87
C ILE A 79 13.63 14.50 -2.88
N MET A 80 14.37 15.00 -1.90
CA MET A 80 15.84 14.98 -1.89
C MET A 80 16.43 15.65 -3.14
N PHE A 81 16.78 14.90 -4.19
CA PHE A 81 17.30 15.44 -5.46
C PHE A 81 16.35 15.24 -6.64
N HIS A 82 15.30 14.43 -6.47
CA HIS A 82 14.35 14.10 -7.52
C HIS A 82 13.31 15.23 -7.68
N PRO A 83 13.18 15.83 -8.89
CA PRO A 83 12.15 16.85 -9.13
C PRO A 83 10.76 16.21 -9.09
N THR A 84 9.83 16.89 -8.45
CA THR A 84 8.42 16.47 -8.29
C THR A 84 7.52 17.66 -8.52
N ILE A 85 6.29 17.41 -8.97
CA ILE A 85 5.30 18.45 -9.19
C ILE A 85 4.03 18.10 -8.42
N GLU A 86 3.55 19.05 -7.63
CA GLU A 86 2.24 18.96 -6.99
C GLU A 86 1.23 19.65 -7.88
N VAL A 87 0.14 18.95 -8.18
CA VAL A 87 -0.97 19.46 -8.99
C VAL A 87 -2.13 19.78 -8.07
N TYR A 88 -2.62 21.01 -8.13
CA TYR A 88 -3.71 21.51 -7.30
C TYR A 88 -4.97 21.82 -8.10
N ASP A 89 -4.83 22.08 -9.41
CA ASP A 89 -5.98 22.22 -10.30
C ASP A 89 -6.64 20.86 -10.57
N VAL A 90 -7.95 20.80 -10.37
CA VAL A 90 -8.74 19.56 -10.48
C VAL A 90 -8.87 19.12 -11.93
N GLN A 91 -8.97 20.06 -12.87
CA GLN A 91 -9.10 19.72 -14.29
C GLN A 91 -7.79 19.14 -14.82
N LEU A 92 -6.66 19.74 -14.45
CA LEU A 92 -5.33 19.23 -14.76
C LEU A 92 -5.09 17.84 -14.15
N ALA A 93 -5.50 17.62 -12.90
CA ALA A 93 -5.42 16.29 -12.28
C ALA A 93 -6.26 15.25 -13.04
N LYS A 94 -7.48 15.60 -13.47
CA LYS A 94 -8.33 14.73 -14.30
C LYS A 94 -7.71 14.43 -15.67
N ASP A 95 -7.08 15.42 -16.29
CA ASP A 95 -6.45 15.26 -17.58
C ASP A 95 -5.23 14.32 -17.45
N ILE A 96 -4.37 14.52 -16.44
CA ILE A 96 -3.22 13.64 -16.14
C ILE A 96 -3.65 12.18 -15.86
N MET A 97 -4.67 11.99 -15.03
CA MET A 97 -5.12 10.65 -14.60
C MET A 97 -6.02 9.95 -15.62
N GLY A 98 -6.65 10.70 -16.52
CA GLY A 98 -7.65 10.22 -17.47
C GLY A 98 -7.19 10.35 -18.91
N LYS A 99 -7.29 11.56 -19.47
CA LYS A 99 -7.05 11.82 -20.91
C LYS A 99 -5.62 11.47 -21.33
N ASP A 100 -4.65 11.88 -20.52
CA ASP A 100 -3.23 11.79 -20.80
C ASP A 100 -2.55 10.62 -20.07
N PHE A 101 -3.34 9.66 -19.55
CA PHE A 101 -2.82 8.53 -18.76
C PHE A 101 -1.68 7.77 -19.46
N ASN A 102 -1.70 7.70 -20.80
CA ASN A 102 -0.66 7.04 -21.59
C ASN A 102 0.73 7.67 -21.43
N TYR A 103 0.81 8.95 -21.04
CA TYR A 103 2.06 9.65 -20.71
C TYR A 103 2.46 9.49 -19.22
N PHE A 104 1.52 9.12 -18.35
CA PHE A 104 1.67 9.05 -16.89
C PHE A 104 1.41 7.64 -16.34
N THR A 105 1.88 6.62 -17.04
CA THR A 105 1.67 5.20 -16.68
C THR A 105 2.48 4.76 -15.46
N ASN A 106 3.61 5.42 -15.19
CA ASN A 106 4.59 5.01 -14.19
C ASN A 106 4.42 5.76 -12.87
N ARG A 107 4.66 5.07 -11.75
CA ARG A 107 4.57 5.65 -10.40
C ARG A 107 5.93 6.08 -9.82
N GLY A 108 7.04 5.72 -10.47
CA GLY A 108 8.39 6.10 -10.04
C GLY A 108 8.90 5.29 -8.85
N SER A 109 8.29 4.13 -8.57
CA SER A 109 8.66 3.26 -7.46
C SER A 109 9.96 2.50 -7.73
N TYR A 110 10.67 2.13 -6.66
CA TYR A 110 11.84 1.27 -6.78
C TYR A 110 11.44 -0.18 -7.04
N VAL A 111 11.90 -0.74 -8.17
CA VAL A 111 11.74 -2.15 -8.52
C VAL A 111 13.11 -2.82 -8.64
N ASN A 112 13.27 -3.95 -7.93
CA ASN A 112 14.44 -4.82 -7.99
C ASN A 112 14.05 -6.29 -7.83
N THR A 113 13.31 -6.84 -8.79
CA THR A 113 12.79 -8.23 -8.74
C THR A 113 13.88 -9.31 -8.63
N ARG A 114 15.13 -8.99 -8.98
CA ARG A 114 16.26 -9.91 -8.86
C ARG A 114 16.64 -10.16 -7.40
N ASP A 115 16.87 -9.10 -6.64
CA ASP A 115 17.36 -9.20 -5.26
C ASP A 115 16.23 -9.02 -4.23
N ASP A 116 15.12 -8.36 -4.60
CA ASP A 116 13.92 -8.15 -3.79
C ASP A 116 12.65 -8.47 -4.59
N PRO A 117 12.25 -9.75 -4.64
CA PRO A 117 11.15 -10.22 -5.49
C PRO A 117 9.82 -9.56 -5.16
N LEU A 118 9.60 -9.15 -3.90
CA LEU A 118 8.37 -8.51 -3.46
C LEU A 118 8.14 -7.15 -4.14
N THR A 119 9.19 -6.49 -4.63
CA THR A 119 9.04 -5.21 -5.36
C THR A 119 8.37 -5.36 -6.73
N GLY A 120 8.26 -6.58 -7.28
CA GLY A 120 7.68 -6.88 -8.60
C GLY A 120 6.16 -6.96 -8.63
N HIS A 121 5.48 -6.26 -7.73
CA HIS A 121 4.02 -6.34 -7.59
C HIS A 121 3.29 -5.27 -8.41
N LEU A 122 2.00 -5.46 -8.70
CA LEU A 122 1.19 -4.59 -9.56
C LEU A 122 1.27 -3.10 -9.22
N PHE A 123 1.41 -2.73 -7.95
CA PHE A 123 1.52 -1.32 -7.57
C PHE A 123 2.85 -0.66 -7.99
N ASN A 124 3.94 -1.41 -8.15
CA ASN A 124 5.27 -0.88 -8.46
C ASN A 124 5.72 -1.16 -9.90
N LEU A 125 5.15 -2.17 -10.57
CA LEU A 125 5.43 -2.42 -11.98
C LEU A 125 5.12 -1.19 -12.83
N GLU A 126 5.85 -1.05 -13.92
CA GLU A 126 5.81 0.11 -14.82
C GLU A 126 5.61 -0.34 -16.27
N GLY A 127 5.15 0.58 -17.12
CA GLY A 127 4.99 0.35 -18.56
C GLY A 127 4.17 -0.89 -18.90
N ASP A 128 4.65 -1.66 -19.87
CA ASP A 128 3.90 -2.81 -20.40
C ASP A 128 3.82 -3.99 -19.41
N GLN A 129 4.80 -4.14 -18.52
CA GLN A 129 4.72 -5.14 -17.44
C GLN A 129 3.54 -4.86 -16.52
N TRP A 130 3.32 -3.59 -16.18
CA TRP A 130 2.15 -3.18 -15.40
C TRP A 130 0.85 -3.47 -16.15
N LYS A 131 0.75 -3.12 -17.44
CA LYS A 131 -0.46 -3.35 -18.25
C LYS A 131 -0.82 -4.83 -18.30
N VAL A 132 0.13 -5.69 -18.64
CA VAL A 132 -0.03 -7.15 -18.71
C VAL A 132 -0.45 -7.70 -17.33
N MET A 133 0.23 -7.29 -16.25
CA MET A 133 -0.14 -7.74 -14.90
C MET A 133 -1.52 -7.24 -14.47
N ARG A 134 -1.89 -6.01 -14.82
CA ARG A 134 -3.19 -5.42 -14.51
C ARG A 134 -4.30 -6.19 -15.20
N GLU A 135 -4.13 -6.51 -16.49
CA GLU A 135 -5.08 -7.28 -17.27
C GLU A 135 -5.30 -8.67 -16.65
N LYS A 136 -4.21 -9.37 -16.30
CA LYS A 136 -4.26 -10.68 -15.63
C LYS A 136 -5.11 -10.66 -14.37
N LEU A 137 -4.99 -9.62 -13.54
CA LEU A 137 -5.60 -9.53 -12.21
C LEU A 137 -6.97 -8.83 -12.17
N THR A 138 -7.39 -8.17 -13.26
CA THR A 138 -8.64 -7.37 -13.28
C THR A 138 -9.88 -8.20 -12.91
N HIS A 139 -9.89 -9.49 -13.24
CA HIS A 139 -11.03 -10.37 -12.99
C HIS A 139 -11.07 -10.97 -11.57
N VAL A 140 -10.19 -10.58 -10.65
CA VAL A 140 -10.19 -11.12 -9.27
C VAL A 140 -11.38 -10.60 -8.45
N PHE A 141 -11.79 -9.35 -8.65
CA PHE A 141 -12.80 -8.67 -7.82
C PHE A 141 -14.11 -8.38 -8.56
N THR A 142 -14.59 -9.29 -9.40
CA THR A 142 -15.90 -9.14 -10.03
C THR A 142 -17.03 -9.23 -8.99
N SER A 143 -18.19 -8.61 -9.25
CA SER A 143 -19.32 -8.63 -8.31
C SER A 143 -19.75 -10.05 -7.91
N GLY A 144 -19.68 -11.01 -8.84
CA GLY A 144 -19.95 -12.42 -8.54
C GLY A 144 -18.97 -13.01 -7.53
N LYS A 145 -17.67 -12.72 -7.66
CA LYS A 145 -16.64 -13.17 -6.71
C LYS A 145 -16.76 -12.47 -5.35
N MET A 146 -17.09 -11.18 -5.35
CA MET A 146 -17.37 -10.44 -4.11
C MET A 146 -18.55 -11.05 -3.34
N LYS A 147 -19.61 -11.47 -4.04
CA LYS A 147 -20.75 -12.17 -3.42
C LYS A 147 -20.36 -13.53 -2.85
N LEU A 148 -19.42 -14.25 -3.45
CA LEU A 148 -18.89 -15.51 -2.88
C LEU A 148 -18.04 -15.28 -1.63
N MET A 149 -17.30 -14.18 -1.56
CA MET A 149 -16.48 -13.81 -0.39
C MET A 149 -17.33 -13.29 0.78
N PHE A 150 -18.55 -12.83 0.53
CA PHE A 150 -19.43 -12.21 1.52
C PHE A 150 -19.61 -13.07 2.78
N GLU A 151 -19.96 -14.34 2.63
CA GLU A 151 -20.19 -15.23 3.78
C GLU A 151 -18.92 -15.42 4.62
N LEU A 152 -17.73 -15.46 3.99
CA LEU A 152 -16.46 -15.52 4.72
C LEU A 152 -16.27 -14.24 5.56
N VAL A 153 -16.45 -13.07 4.95
CA VAL A 153 -16.29 -11.77 5.63
C VAL A 153 -17.28 -11.63 6.78
N LYS A 154 -18.53 -12.09 6.58
CA LYS A 154 -19.59 -12.10 7.59
C LYS A 154 -19.23 -13.01 8.77
N ASN A 155 -18.81 -14.25 8.52
CA ASN A 155 -18.44 -15.20 9.56
C ASN A 155 -17.28 -14.68 10.42
N ILE A 156 -16.26 -14.08 9.79
CA ILE A 156 -15.15 -13.44 10.51
C ILE A 156 -15.66 -12.22 11.29
N GLY A 157 -16.67 -11.51 10.77
CA GLY A 157 -17.32 -10.38 11.46
C GLY A 157 -18.03 -10.81 12.74
N GLU A 158 -18.66 -11.98 12.75
CA GLU A 158 -19.25 -12.56 13.96
C GLU A 158 -18.18 -12.93 14.99
N GLU A 159 -17.05 -13.50 14.56
CA GLU A 159 -15.92 -13.77 15.45
C GLU A 159 -15.26 -12.48 15.98
N PHE A 160 -15.25 -11.41 15.19
CA PHE A 160 -14.77 -10.09 15.62
C PHE A 160 -15.61 -9.54 16.77
N VAL A 161 -16.94 -9.61 16.66
CA VAL A 161 -17.85 -9.20 17.74
C VAL A 161 -17.60 -10.03 19.00
N LYS A 162 -17.51 -11.36 18.87
CA LYS A 162 -17.21 -12.25 20.00
C LYS A 162 -15.85 -11.93 20.65
N ALA A 163 -14.83 -11.62 19.85
CA ALA A 163 -13.51 -11.27 20.36
C ALA A 163 -13.55 -9.97 21.18
N ILE A 164 -14.29 -8.96 20.72
CA ILE A 164 -14.51 -7.72 21.47
C ILE A 164 -15.28 -7.99 22.77
N GLU A 165 -16.38 -8.76 22.72
CA GLU A 165 -17.18 -9.10 23.90
C GLU A 165 -16.37 -9.85 24.96
N ARG A 166 -15.43 -10.72 24.55
CA ARG A 166 -14.52 -11.40 25.47
C ARG A 166 -13.59 -10.39 26.17
N GLU A 167 -13.01 -9.45 25.44
CA GLU A 167 -12.10 -8.45 26.01
C GLU A 167 -12.83 -7.51 26.98
N LEU A 168 -14.06 -7.11 26.64
CA LEU A 168 -14.89 -6.25 27.49
C LEU A 168 -15.30 -6.91 28.83
N LYS A 169 -15.18 -8.24 28.96
CA LYS A 169 -15.36 -8.91 30.26
C LYS A 169 -14.19 -8.67 31.22
N PHE A 170 -13.00 -8.38 30.70
CA PHE A 170 -11.78 -8.19 31.48
C PHE A 170 -11.43 -6.71 31.70
N GLY A 171 -12.05 -5.78 30.96
CA GLY A 171 -11.82 -4.34 31.11
C GLY A 171 -12.88 -3.47 30.42
N ASN A 172 -12.83 -2.17 30.69
CA ASN A 172 -13.83 -1.20 30.21
C ASN A 172 -13.47 -0.52 28.87
N SER A 173 -12.30 -0.81 28.30
CA SER A 173 -11.81 -0.15 27.09
C SER A 173 -11.02 -1.11 26.22
N ILE A 174 -11.10 -0.93 24.90
CA ILE A 174 -10.41 -1.75 23.90
C ILE A 174 -9.59 -0.87 22.95
N ASP A 175 -8.49 -1.42 22.43
CA ASP A 175 -7.79 -0.82 21.29
C ASP A 175 -8.49 -1.20 19.99
N VAL A 176 -9.41 -0.34 19.53
CA VAL A 176 -10.19 -0.56 18.31
C VAL A 176 -9.29 -0.74 17.08
N LYS A 177 -8.15 -0.04 17.01
CA LYS A 177 -7.24 -0.17 15.86
C LYS A 177 -6.64 -1.56 15.81
N GLU A 178 -6.21 -2.11 16.94
CA GLU A 178 -5.65 -3.47 16.96
C GLU A 178 -6.72 -4.52 16.61
N PHE A 179 -7.94 -4.39 17.13
CA PHE A 179 -9.05 -5.28 16.76
C PHE A 179 -9.39 -5.20 15.26
N CYS A 180 -9.49 -3.99 14.69
CA CYS A 180 -9.72 -3.81 13.26
C CYS A 180 -8.58 -4.42 12.42
N ALA A 181 -7.33 -4.26 12.85
CA ALA A 181 -6.17 -4.85 12.16
C ALA A 181 -6.17 -6.38 12.20
N ARG A 182 -6.57 -6.98 13.32
CA ARG A 182 -6.72 -8.44 13.48
C ARG A 182 -7.85 -8.96 12.59
N TYR A 183 -9.00 -8.27 12.58
CA TYR A 183 -10.13 -8.58 11.71
C TYR A 183 -9.73 -8.57 10.22
N THR A 184 -9.12 -7.49 9.74
CA THR A 184 -8.78 -7.37 8.32
C THR A 184 -7.66 -8.32 7.90
N THR A 185 -6.76 -8.69 8.82
CA THR A 185 -5.77 -9.75 8.61
C THR A 185 -6.45 -11.11 8.38
N ASP A 186 -7.45 -11.46 9.19
CA ASP A 186 -8.18 -12.71 9.04
C ASP A 186 -9.05 -12.70 7.77
N VAL A 187 -9.69 -11.57 7.44
CA VAL A 187 -10.44 -11.39 6.19
C VAL A 187 -9.56 -11.61 4.97
N ILE A 188 -8.41 -10.92 4.86
CA ILE A 188 -7.55 -11.11 3.70
C ILE A 188 -6.92 -12.51 3.69
N GLY A 189 -6.58 -13.06 4.86
CA GLY A 189 -6.13 -14.44 5.05
C GLY A 189 -7.09 -15.45 4.41
N GLN A 190 -8.36 -15.40 4.78
CA GLN A 190 -9.36 -16.35 4.30
C GLN A 190 -9.81 -16.07 2.86
N CYS A 191 -10.04 -14.82 2.49
CA CYS A 191 -10.58 -14.48 1.16
C CYS A 191 -9.53 -14.57 0.06
N ALA A 192 -8.28 -14.19 0.31
CA ALA A 192 -7.24 -14.20 -0.73
C ALA A 192 -6.39 -15.49 -0.72
N PHE A 193 -6.06 -16.00 0.47
CA PHE A 193 -5.13 -17.14 0.61
C PHE A 193 -5.83 -18.44 1.01
N GLY A 194 -7.10 -18.36 1.43
CA GLY A 194 -7.80 -19.51 1.97
C GLY A 194 -7.19 -20.04 3.27
N ILE A 195 -6.48 -19.21 4.02
CA ILE A 195 -5.79 -19.56 5.26
C ILE A 195 -6.51 -18.92 6.45
N GLU A 196 -6.68 -19.68 7.52
CA GLU A 196 -7.14 -19.16 8.80
C GLU A 196 -5.94 -18.58 9.58
N CYS A 197 -5.77 -17.26 9.52
CA CYS A 197 -4.70 -16.60 10.27
C CYS A 197 -4.93 -16.59 11.79
N ASN A 198 -6.20 -16.72 12.23
CA ASN A 198 -6.62 -16.74 13.63
C ASN A 198 -6.08 -15.55 14.45
N SER A 199 -5.91 -14.40 13.81
CA SER A 199 -5.37 -13.18 14.42
C SER A 199 -6.33 -12.64 15.47
N LEU A 200 -7.66 -12.79 15.29
CA LEU A 200 -8.69 -12.43 16.29
C LEU A 200 -8.61 -13.23 17.60
N VAL A 201 -7.93 -14.38 17.60
CA VAL A 201 -7.64 -15.16 18.81
C VAL A 201 -6.22 -14.89 19.30
N ASN A 202 -5.23 -14.92 18.39
CA ASN A 202 -3.82 -14.70 18.68
C ASN A 202 -3.32 -13.37 18.08
N PRO A 203 -3.15 -12.30 18.88
CA PRO A 203 -2.61 -11.01 18.40
C PRO A 203 -1.21 -11.10 17.78
N ASP A 204 -0.44 -12.13 18.13
CA ASP A 204 0.92 -12.39 17.64
C ASP A 204 0.95 -13.47 16.55
N ALA A 205 -0.18 -13.69 15.87
CA ALA A 205 -0.22 -14.50 14.65
C ALA A 205 0.85 -14.03 13.66
N GLU A 206 1.54 -14.98 13.02
CA GLU A 206 2.75 -14.71 12.25
C GLU A 206 2.50 -13.70 11.11
N PHE A 207 1.39 -13.86 10.36
CA PHE A 207 0.97 -12.92 9.33
C PHE A 207 0.86 -11.49 9.88
N ARG A 208 0.22 -11.31 11.04
CA ARG A 208 0.06 -9.98 11.69
C ARG A 208 1.42 -9.37 12.07
N VAL A 209 2.31 -10.16 12.67
CA VAL A 209 3.65 -9.72 13.07
C VAL A 209 4.47 -9.30 11.86
N ILE A 210 4.50 -10.12 10.81
CA ILE A 210 5.22 -9.83 9.57
C ILE A 210 4.60 -8.63 8.83
N GLY A 211 3.27 -8.55 8.76
CA GLY A 211 2.55 -7.43 8.16
C GLY A 211 2.92 -6.08 8.77
N ARG A 212 3.04 -6.00 10.11
CA ARG A 212 3.51 -4.78 10.81
C ARG A 212 4.96 -4.41 10.45
N LYS A 213 5.83 -5.38 10.19
CA LYS A 213 7.23 -5.11 9.83
C LYS A 213 7.37 -4.47 8.45
N VAL A 214 6.44 -4.74 7.54
CA VAL A 214 6.49 -4.21 6.17
C VAL A 214 6.49 -2.69 6.12
N PHE A 215 5.76 -2.03 7.04
CA PHE A 215 5.69 -0.58 7.13
C PHE A 215 6.86 0.06 7.89
N LYS A 216 7.77 -0.74 8.48
CA LYS A 216 8.97 -0.27 9.19
C LYS A 216 10.18 -0.17 8.25
N ILE A 217 9.98 0.40 7.07
CA ILE A 217 11.06 0.60 6.10
C ILE A 217 11.99 1.70 6.63
N ASN A 218 13.29 1.48 6.51
CA ASN A 218 14.28 2.49 6.84
C ASN A 218 14.12 3.70 5.89
N LYS A 219 13.81 4.89 6.44
CA LYS A 219 13.57 6.11 5.65
C LYS A 219 14.75 6.50 4.75
N PHE A 220 15.99 6.33 5.21
CA PHE A 220 17.19 6.63 4.41
C PHE A 220 17.29 5.68 3.22
N LYS A 221 17.07 4.39 3.46
CA LYS A 221 17.01 3.34 2.45
C LYS A 221 15.95 3.65 1.39
N GLN A 222 14.73 4.02 1.82
CA GLN A 222 13.63 4.41 0.94
C GLN A 222 13.97 5.64 0.09
N LEU A 223 14.49 6.71 0.70
CA LEU A 223 14.91 7.93 -0.01
C LEU A 223 16.04 7.66 -1.01
N PHE A 224 17.02 6.84 -0.62
CA PHE A 224 18.13 6.47 -1.49
C PHE A 224 17.64 5.65 -2.69
N THR A 225 16.80 4.64 -2.46
CA THR A 225 16.23 3.84 -3.56
C THR A 225 15.37 4.68 -4.49
N PHE A 226 14.63 5.65 -3.97
CA PHE A 226 13.80 6.56 -4.78
C PHE A 226 14.65 7.48 -5.67
N ASN A 227 15.72 8.07 -5.12
CA ASN A 227 16.55 9.04 -5.84
C ASN A 227 17.58 8.40 -6.77
N PHE A 228 18.08 7.21 -6.41
CA PHE A 228 19.22 6.57 -7.07
C PHE A 228 18.91 5.13 -7.48
N GLN A 229 17.74 4.88 -8.06
CA GLN A 229 17.26 3.53 -8.39
C GLN A 229 18.30 2.67 -9.14
N GLY A 230 18.98 3.23 -10.15
CA GLY A 230 20.00 2.51 -10.93
C GLY A 230 21.22 2.09 -10.09
N LEU A 231 21.69 2.96 -9.20
CA LEU A 231 22.78 2.65 -8.26
C LEU A 231 22.32 1.65 -7.20
N ALA A 232 21.12 1.82 -6.65
CA ALA A 232 20.53 0.91 -5.68
C ALA A 232 20.42 -0.53 -6.25
N ARG A 233 19.99 -0.69 -7.52
CA ARG A 233 20.00 -2.00 -8.22
C ARG A 233 21.41 -2.57 -8.40
N LYS A 234 22.42 -1.74 -8.68
CA LYS A 234 23.83 -2.18 -8.78
C LYS A 234 24.38 -2.64 -7.43
N LEU A 235 24.01 -1.95 -6.35
CA LEU A 235 24.35 -2.30 -4.97
C LEU A 235 23.51 -3.45 -4.40
N LYS A 236 22.64 -4.06 -5.20
CA LYS A 236 21.73 -5.15 -4.80
C LYS A 236 20.90 -4.81 -3.57
N MET A 237 20.51 -3.54 -3.44
CA MET A 237 19.68 -3.10 -2.33
C MET A 237 18.31 -3.77 -2.42
N GLN A 238 17.94 -4.46 -1.35
CA GLN A 238 16.56 -4.87 -1.12
C GLN A 238 15.81 -3.68 -0.54
N LEU A 239 14.51 -3.50 -0.70
CA LEU A 239 13.70 -2.49 0.00
C LEU A 239 13.09 -3.09 1.27
N PHE A 240 12.50 -4.28 1.16
CA PHE A 240 11.91 -5.01 2.28
C PHE A 240 12.97 -5.72 3.12
N ALA A 241 12.61 -6.11 4.34
CA ALA A 241 13.49 -6.87 5.23
C ALA A 241 13.54 -8.35 4.79
N LYS A 242 14.67 -9.03 5.04
CA LYS A 242 14.89 -10.41 4.58
C LYS A 242 13.90 -11.40 5.19
N ASP A 243 13.54 -11.22 6.46
CA ASP A 243 12.54 -12.05 7.14
C ASP A 243 11.15 -11.90 6.52
N VAL A 244 10.76 -10.68 6.14
CA VAL A 244 9.54 -10.41 5.37
C VAL A 244 9.58 -11.12 4.01
N ILE A 245 10.68 -10.96 3.27
CA ILE A 245 10.83 -11.57 1.94
C ILE A 245 10.72 -13.11 2.05
N ASN A 246 11.48 -13.71 2.95
CA ASN A 246 11.51 -15.16 3.13
C ASN A 246 10.15 -15.70 3.58
N PHE A 247 9.45 -15.01 4.49
CA PHE A 247 8.12 -15.42 4.94
C PHE A 247 7.14 -15.52 3.76
N PHE A 248 6.99 -14.46 2.95
CA PHE A 248 6.04 -14.49 1.84
C PHE A 248 6.47 -15.44 0.73
N VAL A 249 7.77 -15.55 0.44
CA VAL A 249 8.25 -16.53 -0.55
C VAL A 249 7.91 -17.95 -0.10
N ASN A 250 8.23 -18.32 1.13
CA ASN A 250 8.01 -19.67 1.64
C ASN A 250 6.52 -19.99 1.80
N ALA A 251 5.76 -19.12 2.48
CA ALA A 251 4.35 -19.35 2.75
C ALA A 251 3.53 -19.54 1.47
N ILE A 252 3.83 -18.77 0.43
CA ILE A 252 3.14 -18.88 -0.86
C ILE A 252 3.63 -20.10 -1.65
N HIS A 253 4.91 -20.46 -1.55
CA HIS A 253 5.43 -21.71 -2.14
C HIS A 253 4.78 -22.94 -1.52
N ASP A 254 4.79 -23.03 -0.20
CA ASP A 254 4.18 -24.13 0.55
C ASP A 254 2.68 -24.23 0.25
N LEU A 255 1.98 -23.10 0.16
CA LEU A 255 0.56 -23.07 -0.16
C LEU A 255 0.27 -23.57 -1.58
N VAL A 256 1.05 -23.13 -2.58
CA VAL A 256 0.90 -23.57 -3.97
C VAL A 256 1.22 -25.06 -4.09
N ASP A 257 2.33 -25.51 -3.52
CA ASP A 257 2.76 -26.92 -3.55
C ASP A 257 1.74 -27.84 -2.87
N TYR A 258 1.21 -27.42 -1.71
CA TYR A 258 0.15 -28.15 -1.01
C TYR A 258 -1.09 -28.29 -1.89
N ARG A 259 -1.56 -27.20 -2.50
CA ARG A 259 -2.76 -27.23 -3.34
C ARG A 259 -2.57 -28.04 -4.62
N GLU A 260 -1.39 -27.97 -5.25
CA GLU A 260 -1.08 -28.77 -6.45
C GLU A 260 -1.03 -30.27 -6.10
N ARG A 261 -0.41 -30.65 -4.98
CA ARG A 261 -0.32 -32.04 -4.53
C ARG A 261 -1.68 -32.63 -4.17
N GLU A 262 -2.47 -31.90 -3.38
CA GLU A 262 -3.78 -32.35 -2.92
C GLU A 262 -4.91 -32.08 -3.94
N LYS A 263 -4.59 -31.48 -5.09
CA LYS A 263 -5.54 -31.09 -6.15
C LYS A 263 -6.70 -30.23 -5.63
N ILE A 264 -6.38 -29.29 -4.75
CA ILE A 264 -7.36 -28.38 -4.14
C ILE A 264 -7.64 -27.24 -5.10
N GLU A 265 -8.86 -27.22 -5.64
CA GLU A 265 -9.39 -26.08 -6.37
C GLU A 265 -10.23 -25.20 -5.43
N ARG A 266 -9.75 -23.97 -5.20
CA ARG A 266 -10.45 -22.99 -4.37
C ARG A 266 -10.61 -21.68 -5.15
N PHE A 267 -11.80 -21.10 -5.07
CA PHE A 267 -12.13 -19.82 -5.69
C PHE A 267 -11.66 -18.63 -4.85
N ASP A 268 -10.34 -18.50 -4.70
CA ASP A 268 -9.68 -17.36 -4.05
C ASP A 268 -8.60 -16.73 -4.96
N LEU A 269 -7.92 -15.68 -4.48
CA LEU A 269 -6.88 -14.99 -5.24
C LEU A 269 -5.75 -15.96 -5.65
N ILE A 270 -5.29 -16.81 -4.74
CA ILE A 270 -4.21 -17.77 -5.02
C ILE A 270 -4.66 -18.79 -6.07
N GLY A 271 -5.85 -19.37 -5.93
CA GLY A 271 -6.42 -20.31 -6.90
C GLY A 271 -6.56 -19.67 -8.29
N PHE A 272 -6.99 -18.41 -8.35
CA PHE A 272 -7.05 -17.66 -9.61
C PHE A 272 -5.65 -17.45 -10.22
N MET A 273 -4.66 -17.07 -9.43
CA MET A 273 -3.29 -16.89 -9.91
C MET A 273 -2.65 -18.22 -10.35
N MET A 274 -2.95 -19.33 -9.65
CA MET A 274 -2.53 -20.69 -10.03
C MET A 274 -3.15 -21.12 -11.36
N GLN A 275 -4.44 -20.84 -11.60
CA GLN A 275 -5.08 -21.12 -12.90
C GLN A 275 -4.39 -20.36 -14.04
N LYS A 276 -4.08 -19.08 -13.83
CA LYS A 276 -3.35 -18.25 -14.81
C LYS A 276 -1.92 -18.73 -15.04
N ARG A 277 -1.27 -19.34 -14.04
CA ARG A 277 0.03 -20.01 -14.18
C ARG A 277 -0.07 -21.34 -14.95
N ASN A 278 -1.09 -22.15 -14.67
CA ASN A 278 -1.20 -23.49 -15.26
C ASN A 278 -1.67 -23.49 -16.72
N LYS A 279 -2.39 -22.46 -17.18
CA LYS A 279 -2.74 -22.29 -18.59
C LYS A 279 -1.51 -22.22 -19.53
N GLU A 280 -0.32 -21.89 -19.03
CA GLU A 280 0.94 -21.98 -19.80
C GLU A 280 1.45 -23.41 -20.02
N LYS A 281 1.01 -24.40 -19.23
CA LYS A 281 1.55 -25.76 -19.29
C LYS A 281 0.88 -26.64 -20.36
N THR A 282 -0.27 -26.22 -20.89
CA THR A 282 -1.16 -27.10 -21.67
C THR A 282 -1.51 -26.62 -23.07
N ASP A 283 -1.35 -25.34 -23.41
CA ASP A 283 -1.75 -24.83 -24.73
C ASP A 283 -0.54 -24.46 -25.60
N ASP A 284 -0.56 -24.95 -26.85
CA ASP A 284 0.38 -24.65 -27.92
C ASP A 284 0.69 -23.15 -28.00
N ALA A 285 1.98 -22.85 -28.22
CA ALA A 285 2.61 -21.53 -28.34
C ALA A 285 1.99 -20.61 -29.42
N SER A 286 0.73 -20.23 -29.25
CA SER A 286 -0.07 -19.43 -30.18
C SER A 286 -0.66 -18.17 -29.54
N ASP A 287 -0.64 -18.08 -28.20
CA ASP A 287 -1.00 -16.86 -27.46
C ASP A 287 0.27 -16.20 -26.87
N GLU A 288 1.21 -15.81 -27.74
CA GLU A 288 2.44 -15.09 -27.37
C GLU A 288 2.16 -13.73 -26.68
N MET A 289 0.91 -13.27 -26.70
CA MET A 289 0.54 -11.91 -26.29
C MET A 289 0.44 -11.73 -24.76
N MET A 290 0.20 -12.80 -23.98
CA MET A 290 0.08 -12.74 -22.51
C MET A 290 0.62 -14.03 -21.85
N PRO A 291 1.94 -14.12 -21.51
CA PRO A 291 2.46 -15.25 -20.73
C PRO A 291 1.72 -15.34 -19.40
N GLY A 292 1.62 -16.51 -18.79
CA GLY A 292 1.06 -16.75 -17.46
C GLY A 292 1.89 -16.14 -16.31
N LEU A 293 1.62 -16.58 -15.08
CA LEU A 293 2.24 -16.02 -13.86
C LEU A 293 3.39 -16.91 -13.39
N SER A 294 4.60 -16.37 -13.38
CA SER A 294 5.74 -17.02 -12.73
C SER A 294 5.54 -17.10 -11.22
N MET A 295 6.23 -18.02 -10.55
CA MET A 295 6.15 -18.14 -9.08
C MET A 295 6.59 -16.86 -8.36
N LYS A 296 7.60 -16.16 -8.89
CA LYS A 296 8.06 -14.88 -8.34
C LYS A 296 6.99 -13.79 -8.45
N GLU A 297 6.30 -13.72 -9.58
CA GLU A 297 5.18 -12.78 -9.76
C GLU A 297 4.02 -13.14 -8.83
N LEU A 298 3.66 -14.43 -8.72
CA LEU A 298 2.60 -14.90 -7.83
C LEU A 298 2.87 -14.47 -6.37
N VAL A 299 4.10 -14.68 -5.87
CA VAL A 299 4.54 -14.23 -4.54
C VAL A 299 4.42 -12.71 -4.40
N ALA A 300 4.89 -11.93 -5.40
CA ALA A 300 4.83 -10.48 -5.35
C ALA A 300 3.39 -9.95 -5.33
N GLN A 301 2.49 -10.54 -6.14
CA GLN A 301 1.08 -10.16 -6.16
C GLN A 301 0.37 -10.55 -4.86
N ALA A 302 0.58 -11.78 -4.38
CA ALA A 302 0.10 -12.24 -3.08
C ALA A 302 0.47 -11.26 -1.95
N PHE A 303 1.74 -10.87 -1.91
CA PHE A 303 2.25 -9.90 -0.95
C PHE A 303 1.52 -8.54 -1.00
N VAL A 304 1.36 -7.94 -2.19
CA VAL A 304 0.70 -6.61 -2.27
C VAL A 304 -0.79 -6.69 -1.93
N PHE A 305 -1.47 -7.78 -2.27
CA PHE A 305 -2.87 -7.99 -1.89
C PHE A 305 -3.04 -8.16 -0.39
N TYR A 306 -2.14 -8.89 0.27
CA TYR A 306 -2.10 -8.99 1.72
C TYR A 306 -1.98 -7.59 2.37
N LEU A 307 -1.00 -6.80 1.94
CA LEU A 307 -0.77 -5.46 2.50
C LEU A 307 -1.95 -4.51 2.29
N ALA A 308 -2.46 -4.46 1.06
CA ALA A 308 -3.55 -3.59 0.70
C ALA A 308 -4.82 -3.96 1.49
N GLY A 309 -5.11 -5.25 1.63
CA GLY A 309 -6.31 -5.75 2.31
C GLY A 309 -6.30 -5.51 3.82
N PHE A 310 -5.14 -5.63 4.47
CA PHE A 310 -5.07 -5.55 5.94
C PHE A 310 -4.96 -4.10 6.46
N GLU A 311 -3.95 -3.31 6.06
CA GLU A 311 -3.64 -2.04 6.73
C GLU A 311 -4.62 -0.92 6.33
N THR A 312 -4.99 -0.83 5.05
CA THR A 312 -5.86 0.26 4.58
C THR A 312 -7.29 0.13 5.14
N SER A 313 -7.86 -1.07 5.05
CA SER A 313 -9.18 -1.39 5.59
C SER A 313 -9.23 -1.18 7.11
N SER A 314 -8.20 -1.63 7.84
CA SER A 314 -8.19 -1.50 9.31
C SER A 314 -8.09 -0.04 9.73
N THR A 315 -7.27 0.75 9.03
CA THR A 315 -7.18 2.20 9.24
C THR A 315 -8.53 2.85 9.03
N ASN A 316 -9.17 2.62 7.88
CA ASN A 316 -10.48 3.21 7.57
C ASN A 316 -11.56 2.81 8.58
N MET A 317 -11.64 1.52 8.95
CA MET A 317 -12.57 1.03 9.97
C MET A 317 -12.33 1.69 11.33
N SER A 318 -11.07 1.74 11.78
CA SER A 318 -10.73 2.31 13.10
C SER A 318 -11.07 3.80 13.20
N TYR A 319 -10.80 4.58 12.14
CA TYR A 319 -11.17 5.99 12.10
C TYR A 319 -12.68 6.18 11.97
N THR A 320 -13.38 5.33 11.21
CA THR A 320 -14.85 5.39 11.13
C THR A 320 -15.47 5.17 12.50
N LEU A 321 -15.01 4.15 13.23
CA LEU A 321 -15.48 3.88 14.59
C LEU A 321 -15.13 5.03 15.56
N TYR A 322 -13.95 5.63 15.42
CA TYR A 322 -13.53 6.79 16.20
C TYR A 322 -14.43 8.00 15.98
N GLU A 323 -14.69 8.40 14.72
CA GLU A 323 -15.56 9.54 14.42
C GLU A 323 -17.01 9.27 14.83
N LEU A 324 -17.52 8.05 14.66
CA LEU A 324 -18.85 7.69 15.16
C LEU A 324 -18.94 7.79 16.69
N ALA A 325 -17.90 7.36 17.42
CA ALA A 325 -17.86 7.48 18.88
C ALA A 325 -17.85 8.93 19.35
N LEU A 326 -17.23 9.85 18.60
CA LEU A 326 -17.23 11.29 18.88
C LEU A 326 -18.54 11.99 18.48
N ASN A 327 -19.36 11.36 17.63
CA ASN A 327 -20.60 11.94 17.10
C ASN A 327 -21.80 11.02 17.38
N PRO A 328 -22.32 10.97 18.63
CA PRO A 328 -23.36 10.01 19.03
C PRO A 328 -24.65 10.09 18.20
N GLU A 329 -25.04 11.28 17.74
CA GLU A 329 -26.21 11.46 16.89
C GLU A 329 -26.04 10.78 15.51
N VAL A 330 -24.85 10.92 14.91
CA VAL A 330 -24.50 10.27 13.63
C VAL A 330 -24.44 8.77 13.82
N GLN A 331 -23.83 8.30 14.92
CA GLN A 331 -23.78 6.88 15.26
C GLN A 331 -25.16 6.27 15.42
N GLU A 332 -26.07 6.93 16.15
CA GLU A 332 -27.42 6.43 16.36
C GLU A 332 -28.22 6.42 15.05
N LYS A 333 -28.04 7.43 14.19
CA LYS A 333 -28.66 7.47 12.87
C LYS A 333 -28.14 6.34 11.97
N ALA A 334 -26.84 6.09 11.94
CA ALA A 334 -26.25 4.97 11.20
C ALA A 334 -26.73 3.62 11.72
N ARG A 335 -26.77 3.45 13.03
CA ARG A 335 -27.30 2.24 13.68
C ARG A 335 -28.76 1.99 13.32
N LYS A 336 -29.64 3.01 13.42
CA LYS A 336 -31.05 2.91 13.02
C LYS A 336 -31.19 2.51 11.55
N HIS A 337 -30.40 3.13 10.67
CA HIS A 337 -30.40 2.80 9.25
C HIS A 337 -30.02 1.32 9.01
N VAL A 338 -28.94 0.83 9.64
CA VAL A 338 -28.51 -0.57 9.55
C VAL A 338 -29.63 -1.52 10.00
N PHE A 339 -30.26 -1.27 11.15
CA PHE A 339 -31.34 -2.12 11.65
C PHE A 339 -32.58 -2.12 10.74
N GLN A 340 -32.95 -0.96 10.17
CA GLN A 340 -34.05 -0.85 9.23
C GLN A 340 -33.77 -1.65 7.95
N THR A 341 -32.55 -1.54 7.40
CA THR A 341 -32.13 -2.31 6.22
C THR A 341 -32.14 -3.82 6.52
N ILE A 342 -31.55 -4.26 7.63
CA ILE A 342 -31.56 -5.69 8.00
C ILE A 342 -33.00 -6.21 8.14
N LYS A 343 -33.91 -5.44 8.74
CA LYS A 343 -35.33 -5.81 8.86
C LYS A 343 -36.01 -5.95 7.49
N LYS A 344 -35.71 -5.05 6.55
CA LYS A 344 -36.20 -5.11 5.16
C LYS A 344 -35.74 -6.39 4.45
N HIS A 345 -34.54 -6.89 4.78
CA HIS A 345 -33.95 -8.11 4.22
C HIS A 345 -34.18 -9.36 5.09
N GLY A 346 -35.36 -9.46 5.73
CA GLY A 346 -35.76 -10.67 6.45
C GLY A 346 -35.02 -10.90 7.78
N ASN A 347 -34.57 -9.83 8.44
CA ASN A 347 -33.76 -9.85 9.67
C ASN A 347 -32.40 -10.56 9.52
N SER A 348 -31.85 -10.59 8.31
CA SER A 348 -30.55 -11.20 8.03
C SER A 348 -29.61 -10.19 7.39
N LEU A 349 -28.32 -10.26 7.75
CA LEU A 349 -27.27 -9.57 7.02
C LEU A 349 -26.96 -10.37 5.75
N THR A 350 -27.38 -9.83 4.60
CA THR A 350 -27.16 -10.39 3.27
C THR A 350 -26.27 -9.45 2.43
N TYR A 351 -25.73 -9.97 1.32
CA TYR A 351 -24.96 -9.15 0.38
C TYR A 351 -25.77 -7.95 -0.12
N ASP A 352 -27.03 -8.18 -0.49
CA ASP A 352 -27.92 -7.13 -1.03
C ASP A 352 -28.30 -6.12 0.07
N ALA A 353 -28.43 -6.56 1.33
CA ALA A 353 -28.65 -5.64 2.45
C ALA A 353 -27.50 -4.64 2.61
N ILE A 354 -26.24 -5.08 2.50
CA ILE A 354 -25.07 -4.19 2.59
C ILE A 354 -25.10 -3.13 1.49
N GLN A 355 -25.47 -3.50 0.25
CA GLN A 355 -25.52 -2.56 -0.87
C GLN A 355 -26.57 -1.44 -0.65
N GLU A 356 -27.56 -1.66 0.20
CA GLU A 356 -28.59 -0.67 0.54
C GLU A 356 -28.25 0.15 1.80
N MET A 357 -27.08 -0.05 2.44
CA MET A 357 -26.66 0.68 3.64
C MET A 357 -26.07 2.06 3.34
N HIS A 358 -26.73 2.86 2.50
CA HIS A 358 -26.21 4.12 1.96
C HIS A 358 -25.77 5.13 3.02
N TYR A 359 -26.45 5.21 4.17
CA TYR A 359 -26.03 6.14 5.22
C TYR A 359 -24.74 5.70 5.92
N LEU A 360 -24.53 4.39 6.11
CA LEU A 360 -23.27 3.87 6.65
C LEU A 360 -22.13 4.05 5.63
N GLU A 361 -22.41 3.82 4.36
CA GLU A 361 -21.48 4.11 3.26
C GLU A 361 -21.06 5.59 3.23
N ALA A 362 -22.02 6.51 3.40
CA ALA A 362 -21.73 7.93 3.52
C ALA A 362 -20.82 8.24 4.72
N CYS A 363 -21.04 7.63 5.89
CA CYS A 363 -20.17 7.79 7.05
C CYS A 363 -18.72 7.34 6.76
N ILE A 364 -18.56 6.20 6.08
CA ILE A 364 -17.24 5.67 5.69
C ILE A 364 -16.56 6.61 4.67
N ASN A 365 -17.31 7.12 3.69
CA ASN A 365 -16.79 8.04 2.68
C ASN A 365 -16.40 9.40 3.28
N ASP A 366 -17.19 9.92 4.21
CA ASP A 366 -16.86 11.15 4.93
C ASP A 366 -15.58 11.00 5.75
N VAL A 367 -15.35 9.85 6.39
CA VAL A 367 -14.09 9.56 7.10
C VAL A 367 -12.91 9.54 6.13
N ASN A 368 -13.06 8.96 4.94
CA ASN A 368 -12.00 9.01 3.92
C ASN A 368 -11.68 10.45 3.51
N LEU A 369 -12.69 11.31 3.38
CA LEU A 369 -12.50 12.74 3.10
C LEU A 369 -11.86 13.48 4.28
N ILE A 370 -12.32 13.22 5.51
CA ILE A 370 -11.81 13.81 6.75
C ILE A 370 -10.37 13.38 6.99
N PHE A 371 -10.01 12.13 6.71
CA PHE A 371 -8.66 11.65 6.89
C PHE A 371 -7.72 12.30 5.87
N VAL A 372 -8.15 12.41 4.61
CA VAL A 372 -7.42 13.18 3.60
C VAL A 372 -7.33 14.65 4.01
N SER A 373 -8.37 15.23 4.62
CA SER A 373 -8.42 16.66 4.96
C SER A 373 -7.76 17.06 6.29
N ARG A 374 -7.77 16.20 7.33
CA ARG A 374 -7.06 16.36 8.62
C ARG A 374 -5.57 16.06 8.51
N ILE A 375 -5.17 15.32 7.48
CA ILE A 375 -3.80 15.31 7.00
C ILE A 375 -3.44 16.71 6.45
N THR A 376 -4.39 17.40 5.80
CA THR A 376 -4.16 18.69 5.17
C THR A 376 -4.71 19.90 5.94
N THR A 377 -4.96 19.82 7.25
CA THR A 377 -5.33 20.97 8.10
C THR A 377 -4.44 20.97 9.32
#